data_AF-A0A956IEN5-F1
#
_entry.id   AF-A0A956IEN5-F1
#
_cell.length_a   1.000
_cell.length_b   1.000
_cell.length_c   1.000
_cell.angle_alpha   90.00
_cell.angle_beta   90.00
_cell.angle_gamma   90.00
#
_symmetry.space_group_name_H-M   'P 1'
#
loop_
_entity.id
_entity.type
_entity.pdbx_description
1 polymer ?
#
loop_
_entity_poly.entity_id
_entity_poly.type
_entity_poly.pdbx_seq_one_letter_code
_entity_poly.pdbx_strand_id
1 'polypeptide(L)'
;MTDQVEQLIGRTIDGRYRIEAQIGAGGMGVVYRARQLNVRRDVAIKVLHRERLGDARAVAQFLEEATAVSQLRSPHSVTLLDVGELGEGDAFLVMELV
;
A
#
# COMPACT_ATOMS: atom_id res chain seq x y z
N MET A 1 -15.50 14.78 6.23
CA MET A 1 -14.85 14.76 4.91
C MET A 1 -14.34 13.35 4.77
N THR A 2 -15.18 12.46 4.24
CA THR A 2 -15.08 11.01 4.42
C THR A 2 -13.87 10.48 3.66
N ASP A 3 -13.03 9.72 4.38
CA ASP A 3 -11.73 9.20 3.93
C ASP A 3 -11.85 8.51 2.57
N GLN A 4 -11.25 9.09 1.52
CA GLN A 4 -11.22 8.54 0.16
C GLN A 4 -10.54 7.16 0.14
N VAL A 5 -9.69 6.89 1.13
CA VAL A 5 -8.98 5.63 1.32
C VAL A 5 -9.94 4.54 1.82
N GLU A 6 -10.88 4.83 2.74
CA GLU A 6 -11.92 3.88 3.19
C GLU A 6 -12.80 3.34 2.05
N GLN A 7 -12.92 4.08 0.94
CA GLN A 7 -13.75 3.70 -0.22
C GLN A 7 -13.06 2.74 -1.21
N LEU A 8 -11.87 2.22 -0.89
CA LEU A 8 -11.15 1.33 -1.81
C LEU A 8 -11.64 -0.12 -1.78
N ILE A 9 -12.36 -0.54 -0.74
CA ILE A 9 -12.85 -1.92 -0.62
C ILE A 9 -13.74 -2.30 -1.80
N GLY A 10 -13.44 -3.44 -2.43
CA GLY A 10 -14.13 -3.95 -3.62
C GLY A 10 -13.61 -3.39 -4.95
N ARG A 11 -12.81 -2.31 -4.94
CA ARG A 11 -12.21 -1.73 -6.14
C ARG A 11 -10.98 -2.53 -6.58
N THR A 12 -10.70 -2.45 -7.87
CA THR A 12 -9.44 -2.96 -8.45
C THR A 12 -8.51 -1.78 -8.71
N ILE A 13 -7.33 -1.81 -8.10
CA ILE A 13 -6.25 -0.84 -8.29
C ILE A 13 -5.35 -1.33 -9.43
N ASP A 14 -5.02 -0.41 -10.34
CA ASP A 14 -4.12 -0.63 -11.47
C ASP A 14 -4.50 -1.85 -12.34
N GLY A 15 -5.78 -2.24 -12.33
CA GLY A 15 -6.26 -3.46 -13.00
C GLY A 15 -5.69 -4.78 -12.46
N ARG A 16 -4.79 -4.75 -11.46
CA ARG A 16 -4.02 -5.89 -10.99
C ARG A 16 -4.40 -6.36 -9.58
N TYR A 17 -4.90 -5.46 -8.73
CA TYR A 17 -5.09 -5.75 -7.32
C TYR A 17 -6.52 -5.42 -6.87
N ARG A 18 -7.31 -6.42 -6.51
CA ARG A 18 -8.66 -6.20 -5.95
C ARG A 18 -8.56 -6.06 -4.43
N ILE A 19 -8.97 -4.93 -3.88
CA ILE A 19 -9.03 -4.70 -2.44
C ILE A 19 -10.19 -5.51 -1.84
N GLU A 20 -9.89 -6.27 -0.78
CA GLU A 20 -10.87 -7.14 -0.11
C GLU A 20 -11.29 -6.59 1.26
N ALA A 21 -10.34 -6.11 2.06
CA ALA A 21 -10.59 -5.66 3.41
C ALA A 21 -9.50 -4.71 3.89
N GLN A 22 -9.84 -3.79 4.78
CA GLN A 22 -8.86 -3.05 5.57
C GLN A 22 -8.30 -3.96 6.67
N ILE A 23 -6.98 -3.95 6.85
CA ILE A 23 -6.28 -4.77 7.86
C ILE A 23 -5.45 -3.94 8.84
N GLY A 24 -5.28 -2.63 8.59
CA GLY A 24 -4.66 -1.71 9.52
C GLY A 24 -4.80 -0.27 9.07
N ALA A 25 -4.67 0.67 10.00
CA ALA A 25 -4.60 2.11 9.72
C ALA A 25 -3.63 2.79 10.69
N GLY A 26 -2.96 3.84 10.24
CA GLY A 26 -2.04 4.62 11.06
C GLY A 26 -1.77 5.99 10.46
N GLY A 27 -0.91 6.78 11.12
CA GLY A 27 -0.71 8.19 10.76
C GLY A 27 -0.15 8.46 9.35
N MET A 28 0.44 7.46 8.69
CA MET A 28 0.94 7.58 7.31
C MET A 28 -0.10 7.14 6.26
N GLY A 29 -1.11 6.35 6.61
CA GLY A 29 -1.98 5.72 5.63
C GLY A 29 -2.74 4.50 6.16
N VAL A 30 -3.43 3.83 5.24
CA VAL A 30 -4.23 2.64 5.51
C VAL A 30 -3.65 1.44 4.80
N VAL A 31 -3.69 0.28 5.46
CA VAL A 31 -3.23 -0.99 4.92
C VAL A 31 -4.44 -1.88 4.62
N TYR A 32 -4.49 -2.38 3.39
CA TYR A 32 -5.53 -3.26 2.90
C TYR A 32 -4.98 -4.66 2.59
N ARG A 33 -5.79 -5.69 2.82
CA ARG A 33 -5.64 -6.97 2.15
C ARG A 33 -6.23 -6.85 0.75
N ALA A 34 -5.49 -7.32 -0.24
CA ALA A 34 -5.91 -7.36 -1.62
C ALA A 34 -5.55 -8.69 -2.28
N ARG A 35 -6.33 -9.09 -3.29
CA ARG A 35 -6.01 -10.21 -4.17
C ARG A 35 -5.32 -9.68 -5.42
N GLN A 36 -4.08 -10.10 -5.64
CA GLN A 36 -3.38 -9.93 -6.90
C GLN A 36 -3.99 -10.88 -7.95
N LEU A 37 -4.63 -10.32 -8.98
CA LEU A 37 -5.52 -11.05 -9.88
C LEU A 37 -4.80 -11.98 -10.87
N ASN A 38 -3.64 -11.57 -11.37
CA ASN A 38 -2.89 -12.32 -12.38
C ASN A 38 -2.32 -13.65 -11.83
N VAL A 39 -1.86 -13.67 -10.57
CA VAL A 39 -1.27 -14.84 -9.91
C VAL A 39 -2.13 -15.42 -8.80
N ARG A 40 -3.30 -14.82 -8.55
CA ARG A 40 -4.28 -15.23 -7.52
C ARG A 40 -3.67 -15.34 -6.11
N ARG A 41 -2.81 -14.40 -5.71
CA ARG A 41 -2.16 -14.37 -4.39
C ARG A 41 -2.71 -13.21 -3.54
N ASP A 42 -2.82 -13.41 -2.23
CA ASP A 42 -3.13 -12.33 -1.29
C ASP A 42 -1.88 -11.49 -0.99
N VAL A 43 -2.06 -10.18 -0.98
CA VAL A 43 -1.01 -9.17 -0.76
C VAL A 43 -1.52 -8.10 0.21
N ALA A 44 -0.59 -7.42 0.89
CA ALA A 44 -0.88 -6.22 1.66
C ALA A 44 -0.61 -4.98 0.80
N ILE A 45 -1.53 -4.01 0.79
CA ILE A 45 -1.38 -2.75 0.08
C ILE A 45 -1.49 -1.60 1.06
N LYS A 46 -0.40 -0.85 1.26
CA LYS A 46 -0.39 0.38 2.07
C LYS A 46 -0.62 1.57 1.14
N VAL A 47 -1.70 2.32 1.37
CA VAL A 47 -2.06 3.53 0.61
C VAL A 47 -1.78 4.75 1.49
N LEU A 48 -1.04 5.72 0.94
CA LEU A 48 -0.78 7.01 1.58
C LEU A 48 -1.95 7.97 1.39
N HIS A 49 -2.28 8.77 2.41
CA HIS A 49 -3.27 9.83 2.26
C HIS A 49 -2.72 10.97 1.38
N ARG A 50 -3.54 11.46 0.45
CA ARG A 50 -3.26 12.62 -0.43
C ARG A 50 -2.57 13.80 0.25
N GLU A 51 -2.99 14.14 1.47
CA GLU A 51 -2.46 15.25 2.26
C GLU A 51 -0.96 15.12 2.56
N ARG A 52 -0.44 13.89 2.53
CA ARG A 52 0.98 13.57 2.77
C ARG A 52 1.80 13.51 1.49
N LEU A 53 1.18 13.37 0.31
CA LEU A 53 1.91 13.24 -0.96
C LEU A 53 2.52 14.55 -1.44
N GLY A 54 1.98 15.69 -1.02
CA GLY A 54 2.63 16.99 -1.19
C GLY A 54 3.87 17.18 -0.32
N ASP A 55 4.06 16.34 0.71
CA ASP A 55 5.24 16.38 1.57
C ASP A 55 6.28 15.36 1.07
N ALA A 56 7.27 15.87 0.33
CA ALA A 56 8.39 15.08 -0.17
C ALA A 56 9.10 14.29 0.95
N ARG A 57 9.07 14.76 2.20
CA ARG A 57 9.64 14.06 3.35
C ARG A 57 8.81 12.84 3.76
N ALA A 58 7.48 12.94 3.70
CA ALA A 58 6.59 11.82 4.01
C ALA A 58 6.71 10.72 2.94
N VAL A 59 6.81 11.10 1.67
CA VAL A 59 7.08 10.17 0.56
C VAL A 59 8.46 9.52 0.70
N ALA A 60 9.49 10.30 1.04
CA ALA A 60 10.83 9.77 1.29
C ALA A 60 10.84 8.79 2.47
N GLN A 61 10.21 9.11 3.61
CA GLN A 61 10.10 8.19 4.75
C GLN A 61 9.35 6.91 4.38
N PHE A 62 8.31 7.01 3.58
CA PHE A 62 7.55 5.85 3.12
C PHE A 62 8.38 4.91 2.22
N LEU A 63 9.16 5.49 1.29
CA LEU A 63 10.08 4.74 0.44
C LEU A 63 11.28 4.19 1.23
N GLU A 64 11.80 4.95 2.19
CA GLU A 64 12.87 4.52 3.10
C GLU A 64 12.41 3.38 4.00
N GLU A 65 11.20 3.42 4.58
CA GLU A 65 10.62 2.31 5.33
C GLU A 65 10.53 1.06 4.46
N ALA A 66 10.00 1.18 3.24
CA ALA A 66 9.91 0.08 2.30
C ALA A 66 11.29 -0.48 1.92
N THR A 67 12.28 0.38 1.73
CA THR A 67 13.65 0.01 1.35
C THR A 67 14.39 -0.63 2.53
N ALA A 68 14.31 -0.06 3.72
CA ALA A 68 14.95 -0.60 4.93
C ALA A 68 14.41 -1.99 5.27
N VAL A 69 13.09 -2.18 5.17
CA VAL A 69 12.44 -3.47 5.42
C VAL A 69 12.81 -4.49 4.32
N SER A 70 12.88 -4.09 3.04
CA SER A 70 13.29 -5.00 1.96
C SER A 70 14.78 -5.40 1.99
N GLN A 71 15.67 -4.54 2.50
CA GLN A 71 17.11 -4.81 2.63
C GLN A 71 17.43 -5.80 3.76
N LEU A 72 16.65 -5.76 4.84
CA LEU A 72 16.72 -6.74 5.93
C LEU A 72 15.98 -8.02 5.54
N ARG A 73 16.50 -8.78 4.57
CA ARG A 73 15.95 -10.11 4.23
C ARG A 73 16.13 -11.09 5.40
N SER A 74 15.19 -11.05 6.33
CA SER A 74 15.02 -11.95 7.46
C SER A 74 13.62 -12.55 7.37
N PRO A 75 13.36 -13.79 7.84
CA PRO A 75 12.03 -14.40 7.85
C PRO A 75 10.93 -13.59 8.57
N HIS A 76 11.28 -12.48 9.23
CA HIS A 76 10.34 -11.56 9.88
C HIS A 76 10.20 -10.20 9.17
N SER A 77 10.77 -10.05 7.98
CA SER A 77 10.73 -8.80 7.23
C SER A 77 9.70 -8.82 6.12
N VAL A 78 9.04 -7.68 5.90
CA VAL A 78 7.99 -7.54 4.88
C VAL A 78 8.64 -7.39 3.50
N THR A 79 8.37 -8.32 2.59
CA THR A 79 8.88 -8.22 1.21
C THR A 79 8.07 -7.19 0.42
N LEU A 80 8.73 -6.15 -0.10
CA LEU A 80 8.14 -5.24 -1.07
C LEU A 80 8.03 -5.93 -2.44
N LEU A 81 6.84 -5.87 -3.04
CA LEU A 81 6.52 -6.50 -4.32
C LEU A 81 6.41 -5.49 -5.46
N ASP A 82 5.78 -4.35 -5.21
CA ASP A 82 5.47 -3.35 -6.22
C ASP A 82 5.20 -1.97 -5.58
N VAL A 83 5.26 -0.91 -6.38
CA VAL A 83 4.89 0.45 -6.00
C VAL A 83 4.13 1.10 -7.15
N GLY A 84 3.13 1.92 -6.85
CA GLY A 84 2.40 2.63 -7.87
C GLY A 84 1.65 3.83 -7.33
N GLU A 85 0.94 4.49 -8.24
CA GLU A 85 0.09 5.64 -7.95
C GLU A 85 -1.38 5.25 -8.17
N LEU A 86 -2.23 5.62 -7.23
CA LEU A 86 -3.67 5.69 -7.45
C LEU A 86 -3.97 6.98 -8.23
N GLY A 87 -4.93 6.90 -9.16
CA GLY A 87 -5.44 8.10 -9.81
C GLY A 87 -5.81 9.18 -8.80
N GLU A 88 -5.52 10.44 -9.15
CA GLU A 88 -5.64 11.65 -8.28
C GLU A 88 -4.48 11.91 -7.30
N GLY A 89 -3.35 11.22 -7.48
CA GLY A 89 -2.09 11.57 -6.82
C GLY A 89 -1.85 10.86 -5.49
N ASP A 90 -2.65 9.85 -5.17
CA ASP A 90 -2.39 8.92 -4.07
C ASP A 90 -1.28 7.92 -4.47
N ALA A 91 -0.44 7.46 -3.53
CA ALA A 91 0.54 6.40 -3.81
C ALA A 91 0.25 5.15 -2.97
N PHE A 92 0.63 3.99 -3.51
CA PHE A 92 0.48 2.72 -2.83
C PHE A 92 1.74 1.85 -2.94
N LEU A 93 2.00 1.07 -1.89
CA LEU A 93 3.00 0.00 -1.88
C LEU A 93 2.30 -1.34 -1.80
N VAL A 94 2.77 -2.30 -2.58
CA VAL A 94 2.33 -3.69 -2.54
C VAL A 94 3.41 -4.51 -1.84
N MET A 95 2.99 -5.28 -0.86
CA MET A 95 3.86 -6.06 0.03
C MET A 95 3.33 -7.49 0.16
N GLU A 96 4.21 -8.43 0.50
CA GLU A 96 3.75 -9.76 0.91
C GLU A 96 2.86 -9.66 2.14
N LEU A 97 1.76 -10.42 2.12
CA LEU A 97 0.91 -10.60 3.28
C LEU A 97 1.49 -11.72 4.14
N VAL A 98 1.90 -11.39 5.36
CA VAL A 98 2.44 -12.33 6.37
C VAL A 98 1.35 -12.89 7.27
#